data_AF-A0A1T4MU80-F1
#
_entry.id   AF-A0A1T4MU80-F1
#
_cell.length_a   1.000
_cell.length_b   1.000
_cell.length_c   1.000
_cell.angle_alpha   90.00
_cell.angle_beta   90.00
_cell.angle_gamma   90.00
#
_symmetry.space_group_name_H-M   'P 1'
#
loop_
_entity.id
_entity.type
_entity.pdbx_description
1 polymer ?
#
loop_
_entity_poly.entity_id
_entity_poly.type
_entity_poly.pdbx_seq_one_letter_code
_entity_poly.pdbx_strand_id
1 'polypeptide(L)'
;MAFYIAALAHALLPLAVIMALVPSLARRANGALPAGGVLALVAGFVGGGVATLAAAINSSEIVVGTLIHGLTLVVAALALLALVGLLAVLIRRGKGTVLAHATALFLLAAFAARGIYDAASASANRSLTVTGVVNTEMIVNSAALVIGVALLLALALVGARVVARAPRWLALAVLALVLAMEVVAGSAAVMLGLLKLDAIGVSSGRISYVAKVLMVAPWAAYAELALLLILGIATVLRSPRVPPLADAAPSAERVEHRKVRARALFERRWRTRLAGVAVFLFAVLAYQDLYASLPPALSAAAPVTPDEKGEVRIPIEQVKDGDLHRYAYVAADGHRVRFFLINRYDAEHVRIGVVFDACMICGDDGYIQRGEEIICIACGVRIFKPSIGKPGGCNPIPLKHQVAGDTIVIAKADLDKGASYFSEVVEVDTVDPVNGESVNNLKAPYRYDYGGRTYFFSGKDSYEAFKADPGKYTKGNEARRLRVQGHEQVEG
;
A
#
# COMPACT_ATOMS: atom_id res chain seq x y z
N MET A 1 15.98 2.76 -8.64
CA MET A 1 16.26 4.03 -7.92
C MET A 1 15.14 4.46 -6.97
N ALA A 2 13.94 4.86 -7.45
CA ALA A 2 12.88 5.44 -6.60
C ALA A 2 12.45 4.52 -5.44
N PHE A 3 12.33 3.21 -5.70
CA PHE A 3 11.98 2.20 -4.69
C PHE A 3 12.82 2.29 -3.41
N TYR A 4 14.15 2.29 -3.50
CA TYR A 4 15.01 2.26 -2.32
C TYR A 4 14.94 3.56 -1.51
N ILE A 5 14.80 4.71 -2.18
CA ILE A 5 14.58 5.99 -1.48
C ILE A 5 13.23 5.98 -0.76
N ALA A 6 12.17 5.51 -1.42
CA ALA A 6 10.84 5.41 -0.85
C ALA A 6 10.76 4.39 0.30
N ALA A 7 11.41 3.24 0.18
CA ALA A 7 11.49 2.23 1.24
C ALA A 7 12.21 2.78 2.48
N LEU A 8 13.33 3.48 2.28
CA LEU A 8 14.00 4.19 3.38
C LEU A 8 13.11 5.28 3.97
N ALA A 9 12.41 6.05 3.14
CA ALA A 9 11.53 7.11 3.61
C ALA A 9 10.37 6.57 4.46
N HIS A 10 9.63 5.56 3.98
CA HIS A 10 8.57 4.92 4.76
C HIS A 10 9.06 4.35 6.10
N ALA A 11 10.30 3.83 6.14
CA ALA A 11 10.86 3.23 7.34
C ALA A 11 11.46 4.24 8.35
N LEU A 12 12.12 5.30 7.87
CA LEU A 12 12.96 6.19 8.71
C LEU A 12 12.43 7.62 8.83
N LEU A 13 11.37 8.00 8.11
CA LEU A 13 10.79 9.33 8.22
C LEU A 13 10.26 9.65 9.63
N PRO A 14 9.59 8.72 10.35
CA PRO A 14 9.15 8.98 11.72
C PRO A 14 10.33 9.32 12.64
N LEU A 15 11.45 8.59 12.49
CA LEU A 15 12.69 8.87 13.20
C LEU A 15 13.23 10.27 12.84
N ALA A 16 13.29 10.62 11.56
CA ALA A 16 13.79 11.92 11.10
C ALA A 16 12.95 13.09 11.66
N VAL A 17 11.63 12.93 11.72
CA VAL A 17 10.69 13.89 12.28
C VAL A 17 10.86 14.00 13.80
N ILE A 18 10.97 12.88 14.52
CA ILE A 18 11.27 12.86 15.96
C ILE A 18 12.62 13.53 16.25
N MET A 19 13.65 13.27 15.44
CA MET A 19 14.95 13.93 15.53
C MET A 19 14.88 15.43 15.27
N ALA A 20 13.95 15.91 14.43
CA ALA A 20 13.70 17.33 14.24
C ALA A 20 13.01 17.97 15.46
N LEU A 21 12.06 17.26 16.07
CA LEU A 21 11.23 17.78 17.17
C LEU A 21 11.94 17.74 18.54
N VAL A 22 12.55 16.62 18.92
CA VAL A 22 13.07 16.38 20.28
C VAL A 22 14.15 17.40 20.72
N PRO A 23 15.22 17.68 19.94
CA PRO A 23 16.24 18.65 20.33
C PRO A 23 15.70 20.08 20.42
N SER A 24 14.70 20.40 19.61
CA SER A 24 14.06 21.72 19.55
C SER A 24 13.25 22.01 20.83
N LEU A 25 12.53 20.99 21.33
CA LEU A 25 11.74 21.05 22.56
C LEU A 25 12.64 21.17 23.80
N ALA A 26 13.84 20.57 23.77
CA ALA A 26 14.88 20.73 24.79
C ALA A 26 15.56 22.12 24.77
N ARG A 27 15.07 23.08 23.97
CA ARG A 27 15.56 24.46 23.84
C ARG A 27 17.03 24.60 23.45
N ARG A 28 17.56 23.67 22.65
CA ARG A 28 18.96 23.73 22.21
C ARG A 28 19.13 24.76 21.09
N ALA A 29 19.95 25.78 21.34
CA ALA A 29 20.18 26.90 20.42
C ALA A 29 20.64 26.46 19.01
N ASN A 30 21.35 25.33 18.92
CA ASN A 30 21.93 24.83 17.68
C ASN A 30 21.24 23.58 17.10
N GLY A 31 20.16 23.08 17.71
CA GLY A 31 19.45 21.87 17.26
C GLY A 31 20.24 20.55 17.35
N ALA A 32 21.45 20.56 17.93
CA ALA A 32 22.31 19.38 18.02
C ALA A 32 21.85 18.41 19.12
N LEU A 33 21.90 17.11 18.84
CA LEU A 33 21.63 16.06 19.82
C LEU A 33 22.72 16.02 20.91
N PRO A 34 22.39 15.63 22.17
CA PRO A 34 23.40 15.34 23.18
C PRO A 34 24.24 14.14 22.76
N ALA A 35 25.42 13.98 23.36
CA ALA A 35 26.20 12.75 23.23
C ALA A 35 25.34 11.50 23.51
N GLY A 36 24.49 11.54 24.54
CA GLY A 36 23.53 10.47 24.83
C GLY A 36 22.50 10.23 23.71
N GLY A 37 22.07 11.28 23.00
CA GLY A 37 21.16 11.14 21.86
C GLY A 37 21.83 10.51 20.64
N VAL A 38 23.10 10.85 20.37
CA VAL A 38 23.90 10.19 19.33
C VAL A 38 24.13 8.72 19.69
N LEU A 39 24.48 8.43 20.95
CA LEU A 39 24.65 7.07 21.43
C LEU A 39 23.35 6.26 21.31
N ALA A 40 22.20 6.84 21.63
CA ALA A 40 20.90 6.20 21.48
C ALA A 40 20.59 5.85 20.01
N LEU A 41 20.89 6.75 19.06
CA LEU A 41 20.74 6.47 17.63
C LEU A 41 21.67 5.34 17.17
N VAL A 42 22.94 5.37 17.57
CA VAL A 42 23.92 4.31 17.24
C VAL A 42 23.46 2.98 17.82
N ALA A 43 23.06 2.94 19.09
CA ALA A 43 22.54 1.74 19.74
C ALA A 43 21.28 1.21 19.04
N GLY A 44 20.37 2.11 18.64
CA GLY A 44 19.19 1.74 17.87
C GLY A 44 19.54 1.17 16.49
N PHE A 45 20.41 1.83 15.72
CA PHE A 45 20.84 1.34 14.42
C PHE A 45 21.55 -0.02 14.49
N VAL A 46 22.44 -0.20 15.48
CA VAL A 46 23.08 -1.50 15.75
C VAL A 46 22.03 -2.54 16.14
N GLY A 47 21.09 -2.20 17.02
CA GLY A 47 20.01 -3.08 17.45
C GLY A 47 19.13 -3.53 16.29
N GLY A 48 18.74 -2.62 15.39
CA GLY A 48 17.97 -2.93 14.18
C GLY A 48 18.75 -3.83 13.21
N GLY A 49 20.05 -3.58 13.04
CA GLY A 49 20.93 -4.43 12.22
C GLY A 49 21.07 -5.84 12.79
N VAL A 50 21.29 -5.97 14.10
CA VAL A 50 21.34 -7.26 14.81
C VAL A 50 20.01 -7.99 14.67
N ALA A 51 18.89 -7.29 14.82
CA ALA A 51 17.58 -7.92 14.71
C ALA A 51 17.27 -8.38 13.28
N THR A 52 17.67 -7.61 12.27
CA THR A 52 17.60 -8.02 10.85
C THR A 52 18.41 -9.30 10.62
N LEU A 53 19.64 -9.35 11.12
CA LEU A 53 20.51 -10.52 11.00
C LEU A 53 19.91 -11.73 11.73
N ALA A 54 19.37 -11.53 12.93
CA ALA A 54 18.74 -12.59 13.72
C ALA A 54 17.49 -13.15 13.03
N ALA A 55 16.69 -12.29 12.40
CA ALA A 55 15.53 -12.68 11.60
C ALA A 55 15.93 -13.53 10.39
N ALA A 56 16.98 -13.12 9.67
CA ALA A 56 17.48 -13.83 8.50
C ALA A 56 18.10 -15.19 8.87
N ILE A 57 18.95 -15.25 9.89
CA ILE A 57 19.63 -16.49 10.32
C ILE A 57 18.64 -17.54 10.81
N ASN A 58 17.65 -17.13 11.61
CA ASN A 58 16.71 -18.05 12.24
C ASN A 58 15.40 -18.23 11.48
N SER A 59 15.28 -17.66 10.27
CA SER A 59 14.02 -17.61 9.50
C SER A 59 12.82 -17.14 10.36
N SER A 60 13.06 -16.20 11.27
CA SER A 60 12.14 -15.80 12.34
C SER A 60 11.60 -14.38 12.13
N GLU A 61 11.50 -13.93 10.88
CA GLU A 61 11.07 -12.58 10.50
C GLU A 61 9.78 -12.15 11.19
N ILE A 62 8.78 -13.03 11.25
CA ILE A 62 7.49 -12.72 11.90
C ILE A 62 7.69 -12.46 13.40
N VAL A 63 8.48 -13.28 14.10
CA VAL A 63 8.74 -13.14 15.54
C VAL A 63 9.50 -11.86 15.81
N VAL A 64 10.64 -11.66 15.14
CA VAL A 64 11.51 -10.50 15.33
C VAL A 64 10.78 -9.21 14.97
N GLY A 65 10.05 -9.21 13.85
CA GLY A 65 9.24 -8.08 13.43
C GLY A 65 8.19 -7.71 14.48
N THR A 66 7.47 -8.71 15.02
CA THR A 66 6.47 -8.49 16.08
C THR A 66 7.10 -7.87 17.32
N LEU A 67 8.29 -8.34 17.73
CA LEU A 67 9.00 -7.83 18.91
C LEU A 67 9.48 -6.38 18.73
N ILE A 68 10.07 -6.05 17.58
CA ILE A 68 10.57 -4.69 17.30
C ILE A 68 9.41 -3.69 17.21
N HIS A 69 8.35 -4.06 16.50
CA HIS A 69 7.15 -3.23 16.41
C HIS A 69 6.47 -3.10 17.78
N GLY A 70 6.42 -4.16 18.57
CA GLY A 70 5.89 -4.16 19.94
C GLY A 70 6.67 -3.25 20.88
N LEU A 71 8.00 -3.34 20.88
CA LEU A 71 8.86 -2.46 21.66
C LEU A 71 8.64 -1.00 21.27
N THR A 72 8.64 -0.71 19.96
CA THR A 72 8.44 0.66 19.47
C THR A 72 7.06 1.21 19.79
N LEU A 73 6.01 0.38 19.68
CA LEU A 73 4.64 0.70 20.07
C LEU A 73 4.56 1.09 21.55
N VAL A 74 5.14 0.28 22.44
CA VAL A 74 5.15 0.55 23.88
C VAL A 74 5.88 1.85 24.17
N VAL A 75 7.06 2.05 23.60
CA VAL A 75 7.86 3.28 23.80
C VAL A 75 7.11 4.51 23.27
N ALA A 76 6.47 4.42 22.10
CA ALA A 76 5.68 5.51 21.51
C ALA A 76 4.45 5.83 22.35
N ALA A 77 3.73 4.82 22.83
CA ALA A 77 2.56 4.99 23.69
C ALA A 77 2.94 5.63 25.03
N LEU A 78 4.02 5.16 25.66
CA LEU A 78 4.54 5.76 26.90
C LEU A 78 5.00 7.21 26.67
N ALA A 79 5.66 7.51 25.55
CA ALA A 79 6.06 8.87 25.20
C ALA A 79 4.85 9.79 24.97
N LEU A 80 3.80 9.28 24.32
CA LEU A 80 2.55 10.02 24.09
C LEU A 80 1.81 10.29 25.42
N LEU A 81 1.68 9.28 26.28
CA LEU A 81 1.10 9.43 27.62
C LEU A 81 1.91 10.41 28.47
N ALA A 82 3.25 10.32 28.42
CA ALA A 82 4.13 11.25 29.11
C ALA A 82 3.97 12.68 28.56
N LEU A 83 3.75 12.87 27.26
CA LEU A 83 3.51 14.19 26.65
C LEU A 83 2.19 14.81 27.13
N VAL A 84 1.11 14.02 27.15
CA VAL A 84 -0.21 14.43 27.69
C VAL A 84 -0.12 14.74 29.18
N GLY A 85 0.57 13.88 29.95
CA GLY A 85 0.84 14.09 31.37
C GLY A 85 1.75 15.30 31.64
N LEU A 86 2.74 15.57 30.79
CA LEU A 86 3.64 16.71 30.88
C LEU A 86 2.90 18.02 30.60
N LEU A 87 1.94 18.05 29.67
CA LEU A 87 1.03 19.19 29.49
C LEU A 87 0.22 19.45 30.77
N ALA A 88 -0.25 18.41 31.47
CA ALA A 88 -0.94 18.53 32.74
C ALA A 88 -0.03 18.96 33.92
N VAL A 89 1.26 18.61 33.90
CA VAL A 89 2.24 18.88 34.98
C VAL A 89 3.05 20.16 34.76
N LEU A 90 3.30 20.60 33.52
CA LEU A 90 3.88 21.93 33.20
C LEU A 90 2.96 23.07 33.64
N ILE A 91 1.66 22.82 33.79
CA ILE A 91 0.70 23.70 34.46
C ILE A 91 0.95 23.77 35.98
N ARG A 92 1.64 22.78 36.57
CA ARG A 92 1.75 22.61 38.03
C ARG A 92 3.15 22.81 38.62
N ARG A 93 4.24 22.11 38.26
CA ARG A 93 5.61 22.33 38.83
C ARG A 93 6.76 21.74 37.98
N GLY A 94 7.88 22.46 37.88
CA GLY A 94 9.00 22.22 36.93
C GLY A 94 10.10 21.20 37.31
N LYS A 95 9.77 19.99 37.79
CA LYS A 95 10.77 18.95 38.17
C LYS A 95 10.84 17.71 37.25
N GLY A 96 10.24 17.74 36.05
CA GLY A 96 10.12 16.57 35.16
C GLY A 96 11.27 16.30 34.15
N THR A 97 12.50 16.77 34.37
CA THR A 97 13.53 16.83 33.31
C THR A 97 14.27 15.52 33.03
N VAL A 98 14.53 14.67 34.03
CA VAL A 98 15.30 13.42 33.85
C VAL A 98 14.49 12.34 33.14
N LEU A 99 13.25 12.10 33.59
CA LEU A 99 12.36 11.12 32.96
C LEU A 99 12.07 11.48 31.50
N ALA A 100 11.77 12.76 31.21
CA ALA A 100 11.58 13.22 29.84
C ALA A 100 12.82 13.03 28.96
N HIS A 101 14.03 13.20 29.53
CA HIS A 101 15.27 12.94 28.81
C HIS A 101 15.45 11.44 28.51
N ALA A 102 15.24 10.58 29.50
CA ALA A 102 15.32 9.12 29.31
C ALA A 102 14.31 8.64 28.26
N THR A 103 13.03 9.08 28.36
CA THR A 103 12.00 8.76 27.37
C THR A 103 12.39 9.19 25.96
N ALA A 104 12.98 10.39 25.81
CA ALA A 104 13.46 10.85 24.50
C ALA A 104 14.60 10.00 23.93
N LEU A 105 15.52 9.51 24.78
CA LEU A 105 16.60 8.61 24.35
C LEU A 105 16.07 7.24 23.92
N PHE A 106 15.18 6.64 24.72
CA PHE A 106 14.53 5.38 24.36
C PHE A 106 13.70 5.50 23.09
N LEU A 107 13.00 6.62 22.90
CA LEU A 107 12.22 6.89 21.69
C LEU A 107 13.13 6.92 20.46
N LEU A 108 14.25 7.65 20.51
CA LEU A 108 15.22 7.69 19.41
C LEU A 108 15.82 6.31 19.10
N ALA A 109 16.19 5.55 20.13
CA ALA A 109 16.75 4.22 19.95
C ALA A 109 15.74 3.22 19.35
N ALA A 110 14.50 3.22 19.85
CA ALA A 110 13.46 2.31 19.37
C ALA A 110 13.08 2.59 17.91
N PHE A 111 12.85 3.86 17.55
CA PHE A 111 12.54 4.24 16.17
C PHE A 111 13.72 4.03 15.22
N ALA A 112 14.97 4.19 15.69
CA ALA A 112 16.15 3.85 14.89
C ALA A 112 16.28 2.33 14.64
N ALA A 113 16.02 1.51 15.67
CA ALA A 113 16.03 0.06 15.53
C ALA A 113 14.93 -0.43 14.57
N ARG A 114 13.69 0.05 14.77
CA ARG A 114 12.57 -0.25 13.87
C ARG A 114 12.84 0.22 12.45
N GLY A 115 13.26 1.47 12.26
CA GLY A 115 13.47 2.00 10.92
C GLY A 115 14.54 1.26 10.12
N ILE A 116 15.61 0.77 10.76
CA ILE A 116 16.59 -0.10 10.06
C ILE A 116 15.99 -1.46 9.72
N TYR A 117 15.28 -2.07 10.67
CA TYR A 117 14.64 -3.36 10.45
C TYR A 117 13.59 -3.28 9.32
N ASP A 118 12.73 -2.27 9.33
CA ASP A 118 11.69 -2.06 8.32
C ASP A 118 12.30 -1.76 6.94
N ALA A 119 13.35 -0.93 6.87
CA ALA A 119 14.06 -0.66 5.63
C ALA A 119 14.71 -1.92 5.03
N ALA A 120 15.31 -2.75 5.89
CA ALA A 120 15.91 -4.02 5.47
C ALA A 120 14.84 -5.02 5.03
N SER A 121 13.76 -5.18 5.81
CA SER A 121 12.63 -6.07 5.51
C SER A 121 11.95 -5.69 4.18
N ALA A 122 11.68 -4.40 3.97
CA ALA A 122 11.10 -3.90 2.71
C ALA A 122 12.01 -4.16 1.50
N SER A 123 13.33 -4.19 1.72
CA SER A 123 14.32 -4.38 0.66
C SER A 123 14.74 -5.84 0.48
N ALA A 124 14.38 -6.76 1.39
CA ALA A 124 14.89 -8.13 1.41
C ALA A 124 14.55 -8.92 0.13
N ASN A 125 13.37 -8.66 -0.45
CA ASN A 125 12.91 -9.31 -1.67
C ASN A 125 13.29 -8.57 -2.96
N ARG A 126 14.09 -7.50 -2.86
CA ARG A 126 14.62 -6.77 -4.03
C ARG A 126 16.13 -6.77 -4.00
N SER A 127 16.73 -7.60 -4.84
CA SER A 127 18.17 -7.59 -5.04
C SER A 127 18.63 -6.24 -5.59
N LEU A 128 19.82 -5.80 -5.17
CA LEU A 128 20.43 -4.58 -5.72
C LEU A 128 20.74 -4.74 -7.21
N THR A 129 20.97 -5.98 -7.64
CA THR A 129 21.04 -6.38 -9.04
C THR A 129 20.76 -7.87 -9.20
N VAL A 130 20.40 -8.30 -10.42
CA VAL A 130 20.19 -9.71 -10.77
C VAL A 130 21.52 -10.46 -11.00
N THR A 131 22.62 -9.75 -11.27
CA THR A 131 23.92 -10.38 -11.62
C THR A 131 24.94 -10.30 -10.49
N GLY A 132 25.91 -11.22 -10.46
CA GLY A 132 27.03 -11.17 -9.52
C GLY A 132 28.13 -10.13 -9.82
N VAL A 133 27.95 -9.31 -10.86
CA VAL A 133 28.93 -8.31 -11.31
C VAL A 133 28.41 -6.89 -11.15
N VAL A 134 29.32 -5.94 -10.98
CA VAL A 134 29.00 -4.51 -10.93
C VAL A 134 28.41 -4.08 -12.27
N ASN A 135 27.19 -3.54 -12.24
CA ASN A 135 26.51 -3.02 -13.41
C ASN A 135 25.73 -1.73 -13.08
N THR A 136 25.08 -1.16 -14.08
CA THR A 136 24.32 0.09 -13.93
C THR A 136 23.21 -0.02 -12.88
N GLU A 137 22.53 -1.16 -12.81
CA GLU A 137 21.45 -1.39 -11.84
C GLU A 137 21.97 -1.35 -10.41
N MET A 138 23.07 -2.07 -10.13
CA MET A 138 23.71 -2.09 -8.83
C MET A 138 24.16 -0.68 -8.41
N ILE A 139 24.83 0.06 -9.30
CA ILE A 139 25.30 1.43 -9.03
C ILE A 139 24.13 2.35 -8.71
N VAL A 140 23.07 2.33 -9.53
CA VAL A 140 21.89 3.19 -9.36
C VAL A 140 21.14 2.85 -8.06
N ASN A 141 20.99 1.57 -7.72
CA ASN A 141 20.30 1.14 -6.51
C ASN A 141 21.11 1.41 -5.25
N SER A 142 22.42 1.19 -5.26
CA SER A 142 23.31 1.59 -4.16
C SER A 142 23.36 3.10 -3.97
N ALA A 143 23.44 3.88 -5.04
CA ALA A 143 23.37 5.34 -4.97
C ALA A 143 22.04 5.82 -4.40
N ALA A 144 20.93 5.17 -4.75
CA ALA A 144 19.60 5.49 -4.21
C ALA A 144 19.56 5.32 -2.69
N LEU A 145 20.16 4.27 -2.14
CA LEU A 145 20.25 4.06 -0.69
C LEU A 145 21.04 5.19 -0.01
N VAL A 146 22.21 5.54 -0.55
CA VAL A 146 23.06 6.62 -0.02
C VAL A 146 22.32 7.96 -0.07
N ILE A 147 21.66 8.27 -1.19
CA ILE A 147 20.87 9.49 -1.38
C ILE A 147 19.67 9.50 -0.41
N GLY A 148 18.95 8.40 -0.26
CA GLY A 148 17.82 8.29 0.66
C GLY A 148 18.22 8.58 2.10
N VAL A 149 19.30 7.96 2.59
CA VAL A 149 19.86 8.23 3.93
C VAL A 149 20.28 9.69 4.07
N ALA A 150 20.97 10.25 3.06
CA ALA A 150 21.41 11.64 3.07
C ALA A 150 20.22 12.62 3.12
N LEU A 151 19.13 12.35 2.40
CA LEU A 151 17.91 13.17 2.40
C LEU A 151 17.20 13.12 3.75
N LEU A 152 17.07 11.95 4.36
CA LEU A 152 16.44 11.79 5.69
C LEU A 152 17.27 12.46 6.78
N LEU A 153 18.60 12.34 6.72
CA LEU A 153 19.50 13.06 7.63
C LEU A 153 19.40 14.57 7.42
N ALA A 154 19.37 15.03 6.17
CA ALA A 154 19.18 16.44 5.85
C ALA A 154 17.83 16.94 6.38
N LEU A 155 16.74 16.19 6.20
CA LEU A 155 15.41 16.51 6.72
C LEU A 155 15.44 16.66 8.24
N ALA A 156 16.05 15.71 8.96
CA ALA A 156 16.18 15.75 10.42
C ALA A 156 16.96 16.98 10.90
N LEU A 157 18.14 17.24 10.32
CA LEU A 157 19.04 18.33 10.75
C LEU A 157 18.51 19.72 10.39
N VAL A 158 18.00 19.87 9.16
CA VAL A 158 17.37 21.12 8.68
C VAL A 158 16.06 21.34 9.44
N GLY A 159 15.25 20.30 9.62
CA GLY A 159 14.03 20.31 10.41
C GLY A 159 14.29 20.78 11.83
N ALA A 160 15.27 20.20 12.54
CA ALA A 160 15.62 20.60 13.90
C ALA A 160 15.94 22.10 14.02
N ARG A 161 16.64 22.67 13.03
CA ARG A 161 16.97 24.10 12.97
C ARG A 161 15.73 24.97 12.79
N VAL A 162 14.82 24.57 11.92
CA VAL A 162 13.57 25.32 11.65
C VAL A 162 12.60 25.20 12.82
N VAL A 163 12.34 23.98 13.30
CA VAL A 163 11.41 23.69 14.39
C VAL A 163 11.84 24.34 15.70
N ALA A 164 13.14 24.54 15.96
CA ALA A 164 13.63 25.30 17.12
C ALA A 164 13.09 26.74 17.21
N ARG A 165 12.54 27.28 16.12
CA ARG A 165 11.90 28.61 16.08
C ARG A 165 10.38 28.55 16.05
N ALA A 166 9.79 27.37 15.88
CA ALA A 166 8.35 27.17 15.89
C ALA A 166 7.78 27.42 17.29
N PRO A 167 6.48 27.80 17.39
CA PRO A 167 5.83 27.89 18.69
C PRO A 167 5.82 26.51 19.36
N ARG A 168 6.23 26.46 20.64
CA ARG A 168 6.42 25.20 21.38
C ARG A 168 5.16 24.34 21.43
N TRP A 169 3.99 24.96 21.62
CA TRP A 169 2.72 24.23 21.66
C TRP A 169 2.45 23.50 20.34
N LEU A 170 2.79 24.11 19.20
CA LEU A 170 2.61 23.51 17.89
C LEU A 170 3.58 22.36 17.68
N ALA A 171 4.84 22.53 18.07
CA ALA A 171 5.83 21.44 18.01
C ALA A 171 5.43 20.25 18.91
N LEU A 172 4.87 20.51 20.10
CA LEU A 172 4.33 19.46 20.99
C LEU A 172 3.09 18.79 20.37
N ALA A 173 2.18 19.56 19.77
CA ALA A 173 1.00 19.01 19.10
C ALA A 173 1.38 18.14 17.89
N VAL A 174 2.35 18.57 17.08
CA VAL A 174 2.88 17.77 15.97
C VAL A 174 3.54 16.50 16.48
N LEU A 175 4.38 16.57 17.53
CA LEU A 175 4.96 15.38 18.13
C LEU A 175 3.89 14.41 18.65
N ALA A 176 2.83 14.91 19.30
CA ALA A 176 1.72 14.09 19.78
C ALA A 176 1.01 13.40 18.62
N LEU A 177 0.77 14.11 17.51
CA LEU A 177 0.10 13.57 16.33
C LEU A 177 0.95 12.49 15.65
N VAL A 178 2.26 12.74 15.47
CA VAL A 178 3.22 11.75 14.95
C VAL A 178 3.20 10.48 15.79
N LEU A 179 3.34 10.62 17.12
CA LEU A 179 3.30 9.47 18.03
C LEU A 179 1.96 8.74 18.00
N ALA A 180 0.83 9.46 17.87
CA ALA A 180 -0.49 8.83 17.79
C ALA A 180 -0.65 8.02 16.49
N MET A 181 -0.20 8.54 15.35
CA MET A 181 -0.18 7.80 14.08
C MET A 181 0.67 6.54 14.20
N GLU A 182 1.86 6.64 14.79
CA GLU A 182 2.77 5.51 14.99
C GLU A 182 2.25 4.47 15.99
N VAL A 183 1.52 4.89 17.02
CA VAL A 183 0.85 3.96 17.95
C VAL A 183 -0.24 3.18 17.22
N VAL A 184 -1.06 3.83 16.39
CA VAL A 184 -2.12 3.16 15.63
C VAL A 184 -1.54 2.21 14.58
N ALA A 185 -0.53 2.65 13.82
CA ALA A 185 0.14 1.80 12.84
C ALA A 185 0.85 0.62 13.52
N GLY A 186 1.57 0.88 14.62
CA GLY A 186 2.26 -0.12 15.42
C GLY A 186 1.32 -1.16 16.02
N SER A 187 0.14 -0.77 16.51
CA SER A 187 -0.83 -1.73 17.06
C SER A 187 -1.38 -2.68 16.00
N ALA A 188 -1.60 -2.21 14.76
CA ALA A 188 -1.99 -3.08 13.66
C ALA A 188 -0.86 -4.02 13.20
N ALA A 189 0.38 -3.52 13.14
CA ALA A 189 1.55 -4.33 12.79
C ALA A 189 1.80 -5.45 13.82
N VAL A 190 1.73 -5.13 15.12
CA VAL A 190 1.85 -6.10 16.21
C VAL A 190 0.69 -7.10 16.18
N MET A 191 -0.55 -6.64 15.99
CA MET A 191 -1.71 -7.54 15.88
C MET A 191 -1.58 -8.50 14.71
N LEU A 192 -1.11 -8.03 13.54
CA LEU A 192 -0.84 -8.90 12.40
C LEU A 192 0.24 -9.94 12.72
N GLY A 193 1.31 -9.52 13.39
CA GLY A 193 2.36 -10.42 13.87
C GLY A 193 1.83 -11.52 14.80
N LEU A 194 1.03 -11.14 15.81
CA LEU A 194 0.41 -12.08 16.75
C LEU A 194 -0.58 -13.03 16.07
N LEU A 195 -1.36 -12.58 15.09
CA LEU A 195 -2.23 -13.44 14.29
C LEU A 195 -1.43 -14.45 13.47
N LYS A 196 -0.32 -14.03 12.84
CA LYS A 196 0.55 -14.92 12.05
C LYS A 196 1.28 -15.95 12.93
N LEU A 197 1.52 -15.62 14.19
CA LEU A 197 2.12 -16.52 15.18
C LEU A 197 1.09 -17.39 15.90
N ASP A 198 -0.20 -17.28 15.56
CA ASP A 198 -1.32 -17.92 16.26
C ASP A 198 -1.35 -17.65 17.78
N ALA A 199 -0.75 -16.55 18.21
CA ALA A 199 -0.73 -16.13 19.62
C ALA A 199 -2.09 -15.50 20.02
N ILE A 200 -2.86 -15.05 19.05
CA ILE A 200 -4.24 -14.60 19.20
C ILE A 200 -5.09 -15.19 18.06
N GLY A 201 -6.30 -15.65 18.38
CA GLY A 201 -7.19 -16.26 17.37
C GLY A 201 -7.61 -15.32 16.23
N VAL A 202 -7.91 -15.89 15.07
CA VAL A 202 -8.41 -15.15 13.91
C VAL A 202 -9.88 -14.78 14.09
N SER A 203 -10.23 -13.50 13.89
CA SER A 203 -11.63 -13.04 13.87
C SER A 203 -11.83 -11.97 12.81
N SER A 204 -13.06 -11.87 12.27
CA SER A 204 -13.41 -10.87 11.24
C SER A 204 -13.12 -9.44 11.71
N GLY A 205 -13.34 -9.15 12.99
CA GLY A 205 -13.02 -7.84 13.58
C GLY A 205 -11.52 -7.52 13.61
N ARG A 206 -10.69 -8.49 14.00
CA ARG A 206 -9.21 -8.32 14.03
C ARG A 206 -8.64 -8.16 12.63
N ILE A 207 -9.06 -9.00 11.68
CA ILE A 207 -8.64 -8.89 10.28
C ILE A 207 -9.09 -7.54 9.69
N SER A 208 -10.34 -7.14 9.91
CA SER A 208 -10.87 -5.87 9.42
C SER A 208 -10.09 -4.68 9.97
N TYR A 209 -9.76 -4.68 11.26
CA TYR A 209 -8.95 -3.64 11.89
C TYR A 209 -7.55 -3.56 11.27
N VAL A 210 -6.83 -4.69 11.21
CA VAL A 210 -5.49 -4.77 10.62
C VAL A 210 -5.51 -4.29 9.17
N ALA A 211 -6.44 -4.78 8.36
CA ALA A 211 -6.55 -4.41 6.94
C ALA A 211 -6.78 -2.91 6.77
N LYS A 212 -7.72 -2.32 7.51
CA LYS A 212 -8.03 -0.88 7.41
C LYS A 212 -6.86 -0.01 7.83
N VAL A 213 -6.22 -0.33 8.95
CA VAL A 213 -5.10 0.47 9.46
C VAL A 213 -3.88 0.34 8.54
N LEU A 214 -3.52 -0.87 8.10
CA LEU A 214 -2.37 -1.06 7.22
C LEU A 214 -2.59 -0.47 5.82
N MET A 215 -3.85 -0.37 5.35
CA MET A 215 -4.18 0.32 4.11
C MET A 215 -3.90 1.84 4.21
N VAL A 216 -4.13 2.45 5.37
CA VAL A 216 -3.89 3.89 5.56
C VAL A 216 -2.49 4.22 6.10
N ALA A 217 -1.78 3.26 6.70
CA ALA A 217 -0.49 3.49 7.35
C ALA A 217 0.57 4.15 6.44
N PRO A 218 0.73 3.79 5.14
CA PRO A 218 1.69 4.45 4.26
C PRO A 218 1.45 5.96 4.09
N TRP A 219 0.22 6.44 4.30
CA TRP A 219 -0.11 7.86 4.24
C TRP A 219 0.47 8.67 5.40
N ALA A 220 0.91 8.01 6.49
CA ALA A 220 1.58 8.66 7.60
C ALA A 220 2.85 9.39 7.15
N ALA A 221 3.62 8.80 6.21
CA ALA A 221 4.83 9.45 5.71
C ALA A 221 4.53 10.79 5.02
N TYR A 222 3.46 10.84 4.23
CA TYR A 222 3.00 12.07 3.59
C TYR A 222 2.50 13.10 4.62
N ALA A 223 1.75 12.64 5.62
CA ALA A 223 1.27 13.49 6.71
C ALA A 223 2.44 14.09 7.51
N GLU A 224 3.47 13.32 7.81
CA GLU A 224 4.67 13.77 8.52
C GLU A 224 5.44 14.85 7.76
N LEU A 225 5.64 14.67 6.44
CA LEU A 225 6.22 15.71 5.58
C LEU A 225 5.37 16.99 5.61
N ALA A 226 4.04 16.85 5.51
CA ALA A 226 3.13 17.99 5.57
C ALA A 226 3.20 18.71 6.93
N LEU A 227 3.26 17.97 8.04
CA LEU A 227 3.38 18.54 9.39
C LEU A 227 4.70 19.30 9.59
N LEU A 228 5.81 18.79 9.06
CA LEU A 228 7.09 19.52 9.05
C LEU A 228 7.02 20.81 8.22
N LEU A 229 6.35 20.77 7.06
CA LEU A 229 6.12 21.98 6.25
C LEU A 229 5.24 23.00 6.96
N ILE A 230 4.17 22.56 7.64
CA ILE A 230 3.31 23.41 8.47
C ILE A 230 4.13 24.09 9.58
N LEU A 231 5.01 23.35 10.26
CA LEU A 231 5.94 23.94 11.24
C LEU A 231 6.86 24.97 10.57
N GLY A 232 7.40 24.65 9.39
CA GLY A 232 8.19 25.58 8.59
C GLY A 232 7.46 26.88 8.26
N ILE A 233 6.20 26.80 7.83
CA ILE A 233 5.34 27.95 7.54
C ILE A 233 5.05 28.75 8.82
N ALA A 234 4.76 28.10 9.93
CA ALA A 234 4.50 28.77 11.22
C ALA A 234 5.69 29.64 11.68
N THR A 235 6.94 29.29 11.31
CA THR A 235 8.11 30.12 11.63
C THR A 235 8.21 31.41 10.81
N VAL A 236 7.47 31.54 9.70
CA VAL A 236 7.41 32.80 8.92
C VAL A 236 6.84 33.92 9.78
N LEU A 237 5.79 33.65 10.55
CA LEU A 237 5.15 34.61 11.46
C LEU A 237 6.09 35.12 12.56
N ARG A 238 7.15 34.36 12.87
CA ARG A 238 8.14 34.66 13.91
C ARG A 238 9.48 35.13 13.33
N SER A 239 9.58 35.26 11.99
CA SER A 239 10.79 35.70 11.34
C SER A 239 11.03 37.19 11.57
N PRO A 240 12.29 37.65 11.71
CA PRO A 240 12.58 39.07 11.84
C PRO A 240 12.02 39.85 10.65
N ARG A 241 11.22 40.89 10.93
CA ARG A 241 10.79 41.85 9.90
C ARG A 241 11.94 42.81 9.64
N VAL A 242 12.29 42.98 8.37
CA VAL A 242 13.32 43.95 7.96
C VAL A 242 12.58 45.26 7.65
N PRO A 243 12.68 46.28 8.51
CA PRO A 243 12.05 47.56 8.24
C PRO A 243 12.74 48.26 7.06
N PRO A 244 12.01 49.12 6.30
CA PRO A 244 12.65 49.98 5.32
C PRO A 244 13.67 50.90 6.02
N LEU A 245 14.81 51.10 5.37
CA LEU A 245 15.91 51.94 5.87
C LEU A 245 15.90 53.25 5.08
N ALA A 246 15.91 54.40 5.77
CA ALA A 246 16.01 55.70 5.14
C ALA A 246 17.41 55.94 4.55
N ASP A 247 17.51 56.64 3.43
CA ASP A 247 18.79 56.90 2.74
C ASP A 247 19.78 57.68 3.61
N ALA A 248 19.27 58.56 4.48
CA ALA A 248 20.07 59.36 5.42
C ALA A 248 20.37 58.67 6.77
N ALA A 249 20.02 57.39 6.95
CA ALA A 249 20.14 56.71 8.25
C ALA A 249 21.60 56.67 8.77
N PRO A 250 21.86 56.91 10.07
CA PRO A 250 23.21 56.85 10.66
C PRO A 250 23.93 55.51 10.44
N SER A 251 25.27 55.51 10.50
CA SER A 251 26.09 54.30 10.29
C SER A 251 25.72 53.14 11.22
N ALA A 252 25.43 53.42 12.50
CA ALA A 252 25.01 52.43 13.49
C ALA A 252 23.69 51.74 13.11
N GLU A 253 22.70 52.51 12.64
CA GLU A 253 21.41 51.99 12.19
C GLU A 253 21.57 51.12 10.94
N ARG A 254 22.44 51.52 10.00
CA ARG A 254 22.79 50.70 8.83
C ARG A 254 23.42 49.37 9.21
N VAL A 255 24.27 49.33 10.24
CA VAL A 255 24.87 48.09 10.75
C VAL A 255 23.81 47.18 11.35
N GLU A 256 22.90 47.72 12.17
CA GLU A 256 21.84 46.92 12.78
C GLU A 256 20.84 46.40 11.73
N HIS A 257 20.47 47.22 10.75
CA HIS A 257 19.66 46.80 9.61
C HIS A 257 20.31 45.63 8.84
N ARG A 258 21.62 45.68 8.60
CA ARG A 258 22.36 44.57 7.97
C ARG A 258 22.29 43.28 8.80
N LYS A 259 22.38 43.35 10.13
CA LYS A 259 22.27 42.18 11.03
C LYS A 259 20.86 41.58 10.99
N VAL A 260 19.81 42.41 11.09
CA VAL A 260 18.41 41.94 11.02
C VAL A 260 18.12 41.30 9.66
N ARG A 261 18.55 41.93 8.56
CA ARG A 261 18.43 41.39 7.21
C ARG A 261 19.19 40.07 7.06
N ALA A 262 20.42 39.98 7.55
CA ALA A 262 21.20 38.74 7.51
C ALA A 262 20.49 37.61 8.26
N ARG A 263 19.93 37.89 9.43
CA ARG A 263 19.13 36.92 10.20
C ARG A 263 17.88 36.49 9.45
N ALA A 264 17.11 37.43 8.89
CA ALA A 264 15.91 37.11 8.12
C ALA A 264 16.22 36.23 6.89
N LEU A 265 17.29 36.53 6.16
CA LEU A 265 17.76 35.73 5.03
C LEU A 265 18.22 34.33 5.45
N PHE A 266 18.92 34.23 6.58
CA PHE A 266 19.35 32.95 7.12
C PHE A 266 18.16 32.05 7.47
N GLU A 267 17.17 32.57 8.18
CA GLU A 267 15.94 31.83 8.51
C GLU A 267 15.17 31.42 7.25
N ARG A 268 15.06 32.32 6.26
CA ARG A 268 14.44 32.00 4.97
C ARG A 268 15.16 30.86 4.26
N ARG A 269 16.50 30.87 4.22
CA ARG A 269 17.30 29.81 3.58
C ARG A 269 17.06 28.45 4.25
N TRP A 270 16.97 28.38 5.58
CA TRP A 270 16.66 27.11 6.27
C TRP A 270 15.25 26.61 5.96
N ARG A 271 14.25 27.49 5.91
CA ARG A 271 12.89 27.10 5.47
C ARG A 271 12.87 26.62 4.02
N THR A 272 13.57 27.30 3.11
CA THR A 272 13.66 26.89 1.71
C THR A 272 14.35 25.54 1.56
N ARG A 273 15.41 25.27 2.35
CA ARG A 273 16.05 23.94 2.39
C ARG A 273 15.10 22.86 2.90
N LEU A 274 14.36 23.15 3.98
CA LEU A 274 13.37 22.22 4.53
C LEU A 274 12.32 21.88 3.48
N ALA A 275 11.77 22.91 2.83
CA ALA A 275 10.79 22.76 1.77
C ALA A 275 11.36 21.97 0.58
N GLY A 276 12.58 22.27 0.14
CA GLY A 276 13.23 21.56 -0.96
C GLY A 276 13.40 20.06 -0.68
N VAL A 277 13.92 19.70 0.50
CA VAL A 277 14.11 18.29 0.88
C VAL A 277 12.77 17.59 1.04
N ALA A 278 11.80 18.21 1.73
CA ALA A 278 10.48 17.61 1.96
C ALA A 278 9.70 17.42 0.65
N VAL A 279 9.70 18.41 -0.26
CA VAL A 279 9.04 18.31 -1.58
C VAL A 279 9.72 17.26 -2.46
N PHE A 280 11.04 17.15 -2.41
CA PHE A 280 11.75 16.11 -3.14
C PHE A 280 11.37 14.70 -2.63
N LEU A 281 11.40 14.49 -1.31
CA LEU A 281 10.96 13.22 -0.71
C LEU A 281 9.50 12.92 -1.03
N PHE A 282 8.61 13.91 -0.95
CA PHE A 282 7.20 13.77 -1.34
C PHE A 282 7.07 13.34 -2.80
N ALA A 283 7.81 13.96 -3.73
CA ALA A 283 7.76 13.61 -5.14
C ALA A 283 8.24 12.18 -5.41
N VAL A 284 9.32 11.74 -4.75
CA VAL A 284 9.83 10.38 -4.89
C VAL A 284 8.86 9.36 -4.30
N LEU A 285 8.29 9.64 -3.13
CA LEU A 285 7.25 8.81 -2.52
C LEU A 285 6.02 8.70 -3.43
N ALA A 286 5.48 9.84 -3.88
CA ALA A 286 4.29 9.87 -4.75
C ALA A 286 4.55 9.14 -6.07
N TYR A 287 5.71 9.34 -6.69
CA TYR A 287 6.08 8.60 -7.89
C TYR A 287 6.17 7.09 -7.63
N GLN A 288 6.78 6.67 -6.52
CA GLN A 288 6.89 5.25 -6.19
C GLN A 288 5.53 4.62 -5.87
N ASP A 289 4.72 5.27 -5.04
CA ASP A 289 3.51 4.69 -4.47
C ASP A 289 2.29 4.79 -5.41
N LEU A 290 2.23 5.82 -6.27
CA LEU A 290 1.07 6.08 -7.13
C LEU A 290 1.30 5.70 -8.61
N TYR A 291 2.57 5.52 -9.03
CA TYR A 291 2.90 5.25 -10.43
C TYR A 291 3.81 4.03 -10.60
N ALA A 292 5.01 4.03 -10.02
CA ALA A 292 5.99 2.96 -10.25
C ALA A 292 5.62 1.63 -9.57
N SER A 293 4.71 1.65 -8.61
CA SER A 293 4.12 0.47 -7.94
C SER A 293 2.92 -0.10 -8.69
N LEU A 294 2.40 0.57 -9.71
CA LEU A 294 1.21 0.10 -10.43
C LEU A 294 1.48 -1.28 -11.02
N PRO A 295 0.52 -2.22 -10.88
CA PRO A 295 0.64 -3.51 -11.53
C PRO A 295 0.73 -3.32 -13.05
N PRO A 296 1.43 -4.21 -13.77
CA PRO A 296 1.41 -4.20 -15.23
C PRO A 296 -0.02 -4.33 -15.76
N ALA A 297 -0.35 -3.61 -16.83
CA ALA A 297 -1.65 -3.73 -17.45
C ALA A 297 -1.84 -5.11 -18.09
N LEU A 298 -3.06 -5.66 -17.96
CA LEU A 298 -3.49 -6.83 -18.71
C LEU A 298 -3.58 -6.49 -20.21
N SER A 299 -3.28 -7.45 -21.10
CA SER A 299 -3.62 -7.28 -22.52
C SER A 299 -5.13 -7.15 -22.72
N ALA A 300 -5.55 -6.45 -23.78
CA ALA A 300 -6.97 -6.26 -24.05
C ALA A 300 -7.69 -7.61 -24.24
N ALA A 301 -8.90 -7.71 -23.68
CA ALA A 301 -9.75 -8.88 -23.88
C ALA A 301 -10.61 -8.69 -25.13
N ALA A 302 -10.47 -9.58 -26.11
CA ALA A 302 -11.32 -9.58 -27.30
C ALA A 302 -12.78 -9.91 -26.92
N PRO A 303 -13.77 -9.10 -27.30
CA PRO A 303 -15.16 -9.38 -26.96
C PRO A 303 -15.64 -10.62 -27.72
N VAL A 304 -16.39 -11.49 -27.04
CA VAL A 304 -17.04 -12.65 -27.64
C VAL A 304 -18.52 -12.66 -27.32
N THR A 305 -19.32 -13.12 -28.28
CA THR A 305 -20.75 -13.32 -28.13
C THR A 305 -21.05 -14.79 -28.45
N PRO A 306 -21.77 -15.52 -27.59
CA PRO A 306 -22.22 -16.87 -27.92
C PRO A 306 -23.07 -16.85 -29.19
N ASP A 307 -22.92 -17.88 -30.03
CA ASP A 307 -23.71 -18.08 -31.23
C ASP A 307 -25.16 -18.48 -30.91
N GLU A 308 -25.96 -18.78 -31.94
CA GLU A 308 -27.35 -19.22 -31.81
C GLU A 308 -27.52 -20.50 -30.98
N LYS A 309 -26.46 -21.32 -30.87
CA LYS A 309 -26.44 -22.54 -30.04
C LYS A 309 -25.98 -22.27 -28.62
N GLY A 310 -25.66 -21.01 -28.30
CA GLY A 310 -25.11 -20.63 -27.01
C GLY A 310 -23.65 -21.04 -26.83
N GLU A 311 -22.89 -21.15 -27.92
CA GLU A 311 -21.48 -21.55 -27.90
C GLU A 311 -20.56 -20.40 -28.32
N VAL A 312 -19.42 -20.28 -27.64
CA VAL A 312 -18.28 -19.50 -28.11
C VAL A 312 -17.30 -20.45 -28.78
N ARG A 313 -16.93 -20.15 -30.03
CA ARG A 313 -16.11 -21.02 -30.89
C ARG A 313 -14.82 -20.27 -31.26
N ILE A 314 -13.68 -20.79 -30.83
CA ILE A 314 -12.36 -20.18 -31.04
C ILE A 314 -11.49 -21.13 -31.86
N PRO A 315 -11.10 -20.79 -33.10
CA PRO A 315 -10.18 -21.59 -33.88
C PRO A 315 -8.82 -21.74 -33.19
N ILE A 316 -8.30 -22.96 -33.11
CA ILE A 316 -7.01 -23.27 -32.48
C ILE A 316 -5.87 -22.52 -33.17
N GLU A 317 -5.98 -22.31 -34.49
CA GLU A 317 -5.00 -21.57 -35.28
C GLU A 317 -4.72 -20.16 -34.72
N GLN A 318 -5.72 -19.52 -34.11
CA GLN A 318 -5.58 -18.17 -33.55
C GLN A 318 -4.83 -18.13 -32.22
N VAL A 319 -4.67 -19.27 -31.55
CA VAL A 319 -4.18 -19.33 -30.16
C VAL A 319 -3.05 -20.34 -29.96
N LYS A 320 -2.49 -20.87 -31.04
CA LYS A 320 -1.44 -21.91 -31.01
C LYS A 320 0.00 -21.37 -30.93
N ASP A 321 0.17 -20.05 -31.06
CA ASP A 321 1.46 -19.34 -31.12
C ASP A 321 2.26 -19.37 -29.81
N GLY A 322 1.66 -19.84 -28.71
CA GLY A 322 2.28 -19.90 -27.39
C GLY A 322 2.00 -18.68 -26.53
N ASP A 323 1.31 -17.69 -27.07
CA ASP A 323 0.93 -16.47 -26.35
C ASP A 323 -0.43 -16.61 -25.65
N LEU A 324 -0.64 -15.74 -24.67
CA LEU A 324 -1.89 -15.61 -23.92
C LEU A 324 -2.88 -14.77 -24.74
N HIS A 325 -3.95 -15.42 -25.20
CA HIS A 325 -5.05 -14.80 -25.93
C HIS A 325 -6.24 -14.60 -25.02
N ARG A 326 -6.54 -13.34 -24.67
CA ARG A 326 -7.61 -13.01 -23.73
C ARG A 326 -8.90 -12.64 -24.44
N TYR A 327 -10.00 -13.12 -23.90
CA TYR A 327 -11.36 -12.89 -24.37
C TYR A 327 -12.27 -12.46 -23.21
N ALA A 328 -13.38 -11.80 -23.53
CA ALA A 328 -14.38 -11.40 -22.55
C ALA A 328 -15.81 -11.64 -23.05
N TYR A 329 -16.60 -12.30 -22.22
CA TYR A 329 -18.04 -12.47 -22.38
C TYR A 329 -18.76 -11.64 -21.31
N VAL A 330 -19.87 -11.01 -21.66
CA VAL A 330 -20.70 -10.26 -20.71
C VAL A 330 -21.91 -11.11 -20.34
N ALA A 331 -22.01 -11.47 -19.05
CA ALA A 331 -23.14 -12.21 -18.52
C ALA A 331 -24.41 -11.36 -18.48
N ALA A 332 -25.57 -12.00 -18.39
CA ALA A 332 -26.87 -11.32 -18.40
C ALA A 332 -27.06 -10.32 -17.25
N ASP A 333 -26.36 -10.47 -16.13
CA ASP A 333 -26.39 -9.53 -15.00
C ASP A 333 -25.27 -8.48 -15.06
N GLY A 334 -24.53 -8.44 -16.18
CA GLY A 334 -23.49 -7.46 -16.48
C GLY A 334 -22.08 -7.85 -16.06
N HIS A 335 -21.87 -8.99 -15.40
CA HIS A 335 -20.51 -9.42 -15.07
C HIS A 335 -19.67 -9.61 -16.33
N ARG A 336 -18.51 -8.93 -16.41
CA ARG A 336 -17.53 -9.13 -17.48
C ARG A 336 -16.66 -10.33 -17.14
N VAL A 337 -16.99 -11.48 -17.73
CA VAL A 337 -16.28 -12.74 -17.54
C VAL A 337 -15.09 -12.79 -18.48
N ARG A 338 -13.88 -12.64 -17.92
CA ARG A 338 -12.63 -12.76 -18.70
C ARG A 338 -12.11 -14.19 -18.67
N PHE A 339 -11.61 -14.64 -19.80
CA PHE A 339 -10.95 -15.93 -19.91
C PHE A 339 -9.81 -15.82 -20.92
N PHE A 340 -8.87 -16.73 -20.86
CA PHE A 340 -7.80 -16.76 -21.85
C PHE A 340 -7.47 -18.18 -22.29
N LEU A 341 -6.91 -18.25 -23.49
CA LEU A 341 -6.40 -19.45 -24.10
C LEU A 341 -4.90 -19.27 -24.29
N ILE A 342 -4.14 -20.34 -24.04
CA ILE A 342 -2.70 -20.36 -24.27
C ILE A 342 -2.26 -21.75 -24.68
N ASN A 343 -1.43 -21.85 -25.72
CA ASN A 343 -0.75 -23.11 -26.02
C ASN A 343 0.34 -23.37 -24.96
N ARG A 344 0.24 -24.50 -24.27
CA ARG A 344 1.10 -24.81 -23.13
C ARG A 344 2.50 -25.30 -23.52
N TYR A 345 2.73 -25.54 -24.80
CA TYR A 345 3.99 -25.98 -25.38
C TYR A 345 4.28 -25.18 -26.67
N ASP A 346 5.14 -25.70 -27.53
CA ASP A 346 5.48 -25.12 -28.83
C ASP A 346 4.34 -25.27 -29.87
N ALA A 347 4.52 -24.63 -31.03
CA ALA A 347 3.53 -24.61 -32.10
C ALA A 347 3.30 -26.00 -32.72
N GLU A 348 4.26 -26.91 -32.58
CA GLU A 348 4.19 -28.29 -33.04
C GLU A 348 3.43 -29.22 -32.07
N HIS A 349 3.38 -28.87 -30.78
CA HIS A 349 2.73 -29.63 -29.70
C HIS A 349 1.52 -28.91 -29.10
N VAL A 350 0.52 -28.64 -29.93
CA VAL A 350 -0.65 -27.85 -29.52
C VAL A 350 -1.45 -28.52 -28.39
N ARG A 351 -1.37 -27.93 -27.19
CA ARG A 351 -2.17 -28.31 -26.01
C ARG A 351 -2.73 -27.06 -25.35
N ILE A 352 -3.87 -26.61 -25.83
CA ILE A 352 -4.50 -25.37 -25.36
C ILE A 352 -4.96 -25.52 -23.91
N GLY A 353 -4.49 -24.62 -23.04
CA GLY A 353 -5.09 -24.37 -21.73
C GLY A 353 -6.23 -23.37 -21.90
N VAL A 354 -7.43 -23.72 -21.43
CA VAL A 354 -8.62 -22.86 -21.47
C VAL A 354 -9.05 -22.61 -20.03
N VAL A 355 -8.96 -21.35 -19.59
CA VAL A 355 -9.07 -20.97 -18.18
C VAL A 355 -9.75 -19.62 -18.03
N PHE A 356 -10.45 -19.41 -16.93
CA PHE A 356 -10.83 -18.07 -16.51
C PHE A 356 -9.58 -17.25 -16.16
N ASP A 357 -9.62 -15.95 -16.45
CA ASP A 357 -8.57 -15.00 -16.06
C ASP A 357 -8.72 -14.59 -14.58
N ALA A 358 -8.76 -15.60 -13.71
CA ALA A 358 -9.00 -15.45 -12.28
C ALA A 358 -8.27 -16.56 -11.48
N CYS A 359 -7.98 -16.27 -10.23
CA CYS A 359 -7.32 -17.14 -9.27
C CYS A 359 -8.27 -17.46 -8.11
N MET A 360 -8.28 -18.70 -7.63
CA MET A 360 -9.08 -19.07 -6.45
C MET A 360 -8.68 -18.28 -5.19
N ILE A 361 -7.41 -17.91 -5.09
CA ILE A 361 -6.86 -17.21 -3.92
C ILE A 361 -6.92 -15.69 -4.12
N CYS A 362 -6.44 -15.21 -5.27
CA CYS A 362 -6.27 -13.78 -5.50
C CYS A 362 -7.52 -13.10 -6.07
N GLY A 363 -8.45 -13.84 -6.69
CA GLY A 363 -9.59 -13.25 -7.40
C GLY A 363 -9.26 -12.92 -8.85
N ASP A 364 -9.93 -11.92 -9.39
CA ASP A 364 -9.96 -11.54 -10.81
C ASP A 364 -8.90 -10.52 -11.22
N ASP A 365 -7.83 -10.30 -10.43
CA ASP A 365 -6.72 -9.41 -10.84
C ASP A 365 -6.08 -9.82 -12.17
N GLY A 366 -6.14 -11.11 -12.50
CA GLY A 366 -5.72 -11.67 -13.79
C GLY A 366 -4.24 -12.02 -13.91
N TYR A 367 -3.87 -12.50 -15.10
CA TYR A 367 -2.52 -13.00 -15.41
C TYR A 367 -1.90 -12.27 -16.61
N ILE A 368 -0.59 -12.05 -16.55
CA ILE A 368 0.20 -11.56 -17.70
C ILE A 368 1.17 -12.64 -18.18
N GLN A 369 1.62 -12.49 -19.43
CA GLN A 369 2.74 -13.23 -19.98
C GLN A 369 3.97 -12.33 -20.10
N ARG A 370 5.13 -12.84 -19.69
CA ARG A 370 6.45 -12.22 -19.92
C ARG A 370 7.40 -13.29 -20.44
N GLY A 371 7.64 -13.30 -21.76
CA GLY A 371 8.32 -14.42 -22.41
C GLY A 371 7.52 -15.70 -22.20
N GLU A 372 8.16 -16.74 -21.67
CA GLU A 372 7.51 -18.04 -21.37
C GLU A 372 6.76 -18.08 -20.03
N GLU A 373 6.87 -17.02 -19.23
CA GLU A 373 6.32 -17.00 -17.88
C GLU A 373 4.92 -16.43 -17.86
N ILE A 374 4.00 -17.14 -17.22
CA ILE A 374 2.67 -16.63 -16.88
C ILE A 374 2.68 -16.20 -15.42
N ILE A 375 2.25 -14.99 -15.11
CA ILE A 375 2.42 -14.36 -13.79
C ILE A 375 1.08 -13.83 -13.30
N CYS A 376 0.66 -14.24 -12.11
CA CYS A 376 -0.51 -13.63 -11.44
C CYS A 376 -0.15 -12.20 -11.02
N ILE A 377 -0.95 -11.21 -11.43
CA ILE A 377 -0.67 -9.81 -11.13
C ILE A 377 -0.76 -9.51 -9.62
N ALA A 378 -1.70 -10.15 -8.93
CA ALA A 378 -1.98 -9.88 -7.52
C ALA A 378 -0.81 -10.26 -6.58
N CYS A 379 -0.24 -11.46 -6.78
CA CYS A 379 0.76 -12.02 -5.88
C CYS A 379 2.14 -12.20 -6.52
N GLY A 380 2.27 -11.94 -7.83
CA GLY A 380 3.53 -12.06 -8.56
C GLY A 380 4.05 -13.49 -8.76
N VAL A 381 3.27 -14.51 -8.38
CA VAL A 381 3.69 -15.90 -8.51
C VAL A 381 3.76 -16.29 -9.99
N ARG A 382 4.84 -17.00 -10.35
CA ARG A 382 5.08 -17.51 -11.69
C ARG A 382 4.40 -18.87 -11.82
N ILE A 383 3.51 -18.98 -12.79
CA ILE A 383 2.76 -20.18 -13.10
C ILE A 383 3.57 -21.02 -14.07
N PHE A 384 3.70 -22.29 -13.74
CA PHE A 384 4.31 -23.26 -14.64
C PHE A 384 3.39 -23.46 -15.86
N LYS A 385 3.75 -22.90 -17.02
CA LYS A 385 2.92 -22.88 -18.25
C LYS A 385 2.26 -24.25 -18.57
N PRO A 386 2.94 -25.41 -18.45
CA PRO A 386 2.31 -26.72 -18.67
C PRO A 386 1.19 -27.11 -17.69
N SER A 387 1.14 -26.54 -16.47
CA SER A 387 0.09 -26.81 -15.49
C SER A 387 -1.20 -26.02 -15.71
N ILE A 388 -1.20 -25.03 -16.60
CA ILE A 388 -2.41 -24.23 -16.89
C ILE A 388 -3.52 -25.16 -17.41
N GLY A 389 -4.73 -24.99 -16.87
CA GLY A 389 -5.86 -25.90 -17.11
C GLY A 389 -5.96 -27.08 -16.13
N LYS A 390 -4.98 -27.27 -15.22
CA LYS A 390 -5.12 -28.14 -14.06
C LYS A 390 -5.60 -27.34 -12.85
N PRO A 391 -6.57 -27.85 -12.07
CA PRO A 391 -7.08 -27.16 -10.89
C PRO A 391 -6.04 -27.09 -9.76
N GLY A 392 -6.22 -26.13 -8.86
CA GLY A 392 -5.49 -26.04 -7.58
C GLY A 392 -4.33 -25.05 -7.56
N GLY A 393 -3.92 -24.69 -6.33
CA GLY A 393 -2.85 -23.72 -6.09
C GLY A 393 -3.16 -22.33 -6.65
N CYS A 394 -2.13 -21.70 -7.24
CA CYS A 394 -2.26 -20.40 -7.90
C CYS A 394 -2.54 -20.50 -9.41
N ASN A 395 -2.84 -21.69 -9.95
CA ASN A 395 -3.18 -21.80 -11.37
C ASN A 395 -4.45 -20.99 -11.69
N PRO A 396 -4.55 -20.42 -12.90
CA PRO A 396 -5.81 -19.90 -13.43
C PRO A 396 -6.89 -20.97 -13.36
N ILE A 397 -8.13 -20.59 -13.04
CA ILE A 397 -9.24 -21.52 -12.82
C ILE A 397 -9.63 -22.20 -14.16
N PRO A 398 -9.48 -23.55 -14.32
CA PRO A 398 -9.99 -24.29 -15.46
C PRO A 398 -11.41 -23.92 -15.88
N LEU A 399 -11.56 -23.64 -17.18
CA LEU A 399 -12.84 -23.44 -17.85
C LEU A 399 -13.18 -24.68 -18.66
N LYS A 400 -14.36 -25.26 -18.41
CA LYS A 400 -14.87 -26.42 -19.13
C LYS A 400 -15.06 -26.05 -20.61
N HIS A 401 -14.61 -26.92 -21.49
CA HIS A 401 -14.64 -26.73 -22.94
C HIS A 401 -14.61 -28.09 -23.65
N GLN A 402 -14.88 -28.08 -24.95
CA GLN A 402 -14.72 -29.21 -25.85
C GLN A 402 -13.77 -28.85 -26.99
N VAL A 403 -13.02 -29.83 -27.48
CA VAL A 403 -12.20 -29.70 -28.69
C VAL A 403 -12.95 -30.38 -29.83
N ALA A 404 -13.48 -29.59 -30.77
CA ALA A 404 -14.24 -30.06 -31.92
C ALA A 404 -13.43 -29.83 -33.20
N GLY A 405 -12.63 -30.82 -33.59
CA GLY A 405 -11.70 -30.68 -34.70
C GLY A 405 -10.60 -29.67 -34.39
N ASP A 406 -10.54 -28.60 -35.17
CA ASP A 406 -9.58 -27.49 -35.05
C ASP A 406 -10.12 -26.31 -34.22
N THR A 407 -11.22 -26.51 -33.50
CA THR A 407 -11.92 -25.43 -32.79
C THR A 407 -12.13 -25.78 -31.32
N ILE A 408 -11.85 -24.82 -30.43
CA ILE A 408 -12.24 -24.87 -29.02
C ILE A 408 -13.67 -24.33 -28.90
N VAL A 409 -14.55 -25.14 -28.31
CA VAL A 409 -15.96 -24.81 -28.10
C VAL A 409 -16.24 -24.66 -26.61
N ILE A 410 -16.78 -23.51 -26.21
CA ILE A 410 -17.08 -23.17 -24.83
C ILE A 410 -18.57 -22.84 -24.73
N ALA A 411 -19.31 -23.57 -23.89
CA ALA A 411 -20.72 -23.30 -23.68
C ALA A 411 -20.91 -22.01 -22.85
N LYS A 412 -21.90 -21.19 -23.20
CA LYS A 412 -22.32 -20.01 -22.44
C LYS A 412 -22.55 -20.34 -20.96
N ALA A 413 -23.20 -21.47 -20.67
CA ALA A 413 -23.46 -21.92 -19.31
C ALA A 413 -22.19 -22.12 -18.48
N ASP A 414 -21.10 -22.59 -19.11
CA ASP A 414 -19.83 -22.79 -18.41
C ASP A 414 -19.09 -21.48 -18.16
N LEU A 415 -19.21 -20.48 -19.06
CA LEU A 415 -18.75 -19.11 -18.79
C LEU A 415 -19.54 -18.46 -17.66
N ASP A 416 -20.87 -18.59 -17.70
CA ASP A 416 -21.80 -18.05 -16.71
C ASP A 416 -21.51 -18.57 -15.29
N LYS A 417 -21.11 -19.83 -15.14
CA LYS A 417 -20.75 -20.43 -13.84
C LYS A 417 -19.62 -19.70 -13.13
N GLY A 418 -18.68 -19.13 -13.89
CA GLY A 418 -17.53 -18.41 -13.36
C GLY A 418 -17.73 -16.91 -13.23
N ALA A 419 -18.91 -16.38 -13.54
CA ALA A 419 -19.12 -14.93 -13.53
C ALA A 419 -18.91 -14.30 -12.14
N SER A 420 -19.25 -15.02 -11.07
CA SER A 420 -19.00 -14.61 -9.68
C SER A 420 -17.53 -14.64 -9.26
N TYR A 421 -16.61 -15.06 -10.14
CA TYR A 421 -15.18 -14.85 -9.93
C TYR A 421 -14.76 -13.41 -10.26
N PHE A 422 -15.54 -12.70 -11.07
CA PHE A 422 -15.23 -11.36 -11.57
C PHE A 422 -16.03 -10.31 -10.81
N SER A 423 -15.38 -9.19 -10.51
CA SER A 423 -15.94 -8.06 -9.79
C SER A 423 -16.44 -6.94 -10.71
N GLU A 424 -15.94 -6.90 -11.95
CA GLU A 424 -16.36 -5.91 -12.95
C GLU A 424 -17.77 -6.21 -13.46
N VAL A 425 -18.69 -5.25 -13.26
CA VAL A 425 -20.05 -5.25 -13.80
C VAL A 425 -20.20 -4.09 -14.78
N VAL A 426 -20.56 -4.39 -16.02
CA VAL A 426 -20.79 -3.41 -17.09
C VAL A 426 -22.27 -3.12 -17.25
N GLU A 427 -22.58 -1.94 -17.79
CA GLU A 427 -23.96 -1.55 -18.07
C GLU A 427 -24.56 -2.46 -19.14
N VAL A 428 -25.66 -3.13 -18.81
CA VAL A 428 -26.45 -3.96 -19.71
C VAL A 428 -27.93 -3.76 -19.43
N ASP A 429 -28.74 -3.88 -20.49
CA ASP A 429 -30.18 -4.02 -20.34
C ASP A 429 -30.50 -5.49 -20.03
N THR A 430 -31.18 -5.68 -18.90
CA THR A 430 -31.59 -6.98 -18.36
C THR A 430 -33.10 -7.09 -18.42
N VAL A 431 -33.65 -8.24 -18.05
CA VAL A 431 -35.09 -8.46 -18.04
C VAL A 431 -35.51 -8.73 -16.61
N ASP A 432 -36.53 -8.02 -16.13
CA ASP A 432 -37.18 -8.32 -14.86
C ASP A 432 -37.83 -9.72 -14.98
N PRO A 433 -37.39 -10.70 -14.16
CA PRO A 433 -37.79 -12.09 -14.33
C PRO A 433 -39.25 -12.36 -13.93
N VAL A 434 -39.94 -11.39 -13.32
CA VAL A 434 -41.34 -11.52 -12.88
C VAL A 434 -42.30 -10.93 -13.91
N ASN A 435 -42.02 -9.74 -14.45
CA ASN A 435 -42.93 -9.04 -15.36
C ASN A 435 -42.43 -8.94 -16.82
N GLY A 436 -41.17 -9.28 -17.10
CA GLY A 436 -40.58 -9.26 -18.44
C GLY A 436 -40.16 -7.87 -18.94
N GLU A 437 -40.25 -6.83 -18.13
CA GLU A 437 -39.83 -5.48 -18.52
C GLU A 437 -38.30 -5.37 -18.63
N SER A 438 -37.82 -4.53 -19.55
CA SER A 438 -36.40 -4.23 -19.69
C SER A 438 -35.93 -3.36 -18.54
N VAL A 439 -34.89 -3.79 -17.83
CA VAL A 439 -34.32 -3.10 -16.67
C VAL A 439 -32.81 -2.95 -16.85
N ASN A 440 -32.33 -1.72 -16.79
CA ASN A 440 -30.89 -1.44 -16.77
C ASN A 440 -30.29 -1.88 -15.43
N ASN A 441 -29.27 -2.74 -15.46
CA ASN A 441 -28.69 -3.32 -14.24
C ASN A 441 -28.08 -2.29 -13.28
N LEU A 442 -27.51 -1.19 -13.80
CA LEU A 442 -26.88 -0.16 -12.96
C LEU A 442 -27.88 0.86 -12.40
N LYS A 443 -29.08 0.94 -12.98
CA LYS A 443 -30.13 1.92 -12.62
C LYS A 443 -31.38 1.27 -12.01
N ALA A 444 -31.39 -0.05 -11.85
CA ALA A 444 -32.52 -0.77 -11.31
C ALA A 444 -32.91 -0.29 -9.90
N PRO A 445 -34.18 0.01 -9.63
CA PRO A 445 -34.63 0.46 -8.31
C PRO A 445 -34.52 -0.63 -7.24
N TYR A 446 -34.60 -1.90 -7.65
CA TYR A 446 -34.50 -3.05 -6.76
C TYR A 446 -33.61 -4.14 -7.37
N ARG A 447 -32.86 -4.83 -6.50
CA ARG A 447 -31.99 -5.96 -6.87
C ARG A 447 -31.99 -7.05 -5.81
N TYR A 448 -31.80 -8.30 -6.22
CA TYR A 448 -31.76 -9.45 -5.33
C TYR A 448 -30.72 -10.48 -5.80
N ASP A 449 -29.89 -10.96 -4.88
CA ASP A 449 -28.88 -11.97 -5.18
C ASP A 449 -29.42 -13.38 -4.87
N TYR A 450 -29.40 -14.26 -5.86
CA TYR A 450 -29.83 -15.66 -5.71
C TYR A 450 -28.99 -16.59 -6.60
N GLY A 451 -28.48 -17.68 -6.03
CA GLY A 451 -27.66 -18.66 -6.76
C GLY A 451 -26.38 -18.07 -7.37
N GLY A 452 -25.82 -17.02 -6.76
CA GLY A 452 -24.63 -16.31 -7.26
C GLY A 452 -24.89 -15.37 -8.45
N ARG A 453 -26.16 -15.12 -8.78
CA ARG A 453 -26.60 -14.17 -9.82
C ARG A 453 -27.30 -12.99 -9.17
N THR A 454 -27.12 -11.80 -9.72
CA THR A 454 -27.90 -10.62 -9.34
C THR A 454 -29.07 -10.46 -10.31
N TYR A 455 -30.28 -10.39 -9.77
CA TYR A 455 -31.50 -10.11 -10.51
C TYR A 455 -31.94 -8.68 -10.26
N PHE A 456 -32.49 -8.04 -11.29
CA PHE A 456 -32.88 -6.62 -11.29
C PHE A 456 -34.38 -6.51 -11.58
N PHE A 457 -35.05 -5.57 -10.91
CA PHE A 457 -36.51 -5.46 -10.98
C PHE A 457 -36.94 -4.03 -11.26
N SER A 458 -37.97 -3.86 -12.11
CA SER A 458 -38.50 -2.54 -12.47
C SER A 458 -39.35 -1.93 -11.35
N GLY A 459 -39.93 -2.77 -10.49
CA GLY A 459 -40.85 -2.35 -9.43
C GLY A 459 -40.75 -3.19 -8.15
N LYS A 460 -41.31 -2.65 -7.07
CA LYS A 460 -41.30 -3.28 -5.74
C LYS A 460 -42.06 -4.61 -5.74
N ASP A 461 -43.15 -4.70 -6.48
CA ASP A 461 -44.00 -5.89 -6.51
C ASP A 461 -43.27 -7.08 -7.13
N SER A 462 -42.56 -6.86 -8.25
CA SER A 462 -41.67 -7.88 -8.85
C SER A 462 -40.58 -8.32 -7.87
N TYR A 463 -39.95 -7.37 -7.17
CA TYR A 463 -38.91 -7.67 -6.19
C TYR A 463 -39.42 -8.52 -5.02
N GLU A 464 -40.55 -8.15 -4.39
CA GLU A 464 -41.10 -8.92 -3.27
C GLU A 464 -41.64 -10.28 -3.73
N ALA A 465 -42.23 -10.37 -4.92
CA ALA A 465 -42.69 -11.62 -5.50
C ALA A 465 -41.52 -12.58 -5.79
N PHE A 466 -40.41 -12.08 -6.33
CA PHE A 466 -39.20 -12.87 -6.54
C PHE A 466 -38.59 -13.32 -5.22
N LYS A 467 -38.45 -12.41 -4.25
CA LYS A 467 -37.87 -12.71 -2.94
C LYS A 467 -38.67 -13.78 -2.17
N ALA A 468 -39.99 -13.81 -2.34
CA ALA A 468 -40.84 -14.81 -1.69
C ALA A 468 -40.61 -16.23 -2.21
N ASP A 469 -40.37 -16.39 -3.52
CA ASP A 469 -40.07 -17.69 -4.15
C ASP A 469 -39.15 -17.51 -5.38
N PRO A 470 -37.82 -17.38 -5.16
CA PRO A 470 -36.87 -17.17 -6.26
C PRO A 470 -36.81 -18.35 -7.24
N GLY A 471 -37.04 -19.57 -6.76
CA GLY A 471 -36.97 -20.80 -7.56
C GLY A 471 -38.01 -20.83 -8.68
N LYS A 472 -39.17 -20.21 -8.47
CA LYS A 472 -40.23 -20.08 -9.47
C LYS A 472 -39.79 -19.33 -10.73
N TYR A 473 -38.96 -18.30 -10.57
CA TYR A 473 -38.56 -17.38 -11.66
C TYR A 473 -37.16 -17.66 -12.22
N THR A 474 -36.46 -18.67 -11.68
CA THR A 474 -35.06 -18.98 -12.04
C THR A 474 -34.88 -20.36 -12.67
N LYS A 475 -35.98 -21.02 -13.06
CA LYS A 475 -35.94 -22.33 -13.74
C LYS A 475 -35.09 -22.27 -15.01
N GLY A 476 -33.98 -23.02 -15.02
CA GLY A 476 -33.00 -23.06 -16.11
C GLY A 476 -31.70 -22.31 -15.84
N ASN A 477 -31.63 -21.49 -14.79
CA ASN A 477 -30.40 -20.87 -14.35
C ASN A 477 -29.64 -21.79 -13.39
N GLU A 478 -28.54 -22.38 -13.85
CA GLU A 478 -27.63 -23.10 -12.95
C GLU A 478 -26.98 -22.12 -11.96
N ALA A 479 -26.79 -22.59 -10.72
CA ALA A 479 -26.10 -21.85 -9.68
C ALA A 479 -24.64 -21.58 -10.09
N ARG A 480 -24.17 -20.36 -9.82
CA ARG A 480 -22.78 -19.98 -10.09
C ARG A 480 -21.87 -20.43 -8.94
N ARG A 481 -20.60 -20.64 -9.27
CA ARG A 481 -19.58 -21.03 -8.29
C ARG A 481 -19.09 -19.81 -7.54
N LEU A 482 -19.16 -19.85 -6.22
CA LEU A 482 -18.46 -18.87 -5.40
C LEU A 482 -16.96 -19.13 -5.47
N ARG A 483 -16.14 -18.07 -5.39
CA ARG A 483 -14.69 -18.19 -5.32
C ARG A 483 -14.23 -19.07 -4.14
N VAL A 484 -15.00 -19.16 -3.05
CA VAL A 484 -14.66 -20.05 -1.93
C VAL A 484 -14.92 -21.53 -2.20
N GLN A 485 -15.72 -21.87 -3.22
CA GLN A 485 -16.10 -23.25 -3.57
C GLN A 485 -15.14 -23.93 -4.54
N GLY A 486 -14.11 -23.23 -5.03
CA GLY A 486 -13.09 -23.92 -5.83
C GLY A 486 -13.59 -24.45 -7.18
N HIS A 487 -13.03 -25.61 -7.53
CA HIS A 487 -13.42 -26.43 -8.68
C HIS A 487 -14.49 -27.47 -8.34
N GLU A 488 -14.95 -27.50 -7.09
CA GLU A 488 -15.92 -28.50 -6.61
C GLU A 488 -17.20 -28.42 -7.44
N GLN A 489 -17.86 -29.57 -7.58
CA GLN A 489 -19.20 -29.59 -8.17
C GLN A 489 -20.13 -28.89 -7.19
N VAL A 490 -20.91 -27.93 -7.68
CA VAL A 490 -21.95 -27.28 -6.89
C VAL A 490 -23.00 -28.36 -6.65
N GLU A 491 -23.17 -28.82 -5.41
CA GLU A 491 -24.34 -29.60 -5.04
C GLU A 491 -25.56 -28.68 -5.22
N GLY A 492 -26.50 -29.14 -6.06
CA GLY A 492 -27.63 -28.36 -6.55
C GLY A 492 -28.71 -28.06 -5.52
#